data_AF-A0A8J8EZX2-F1
#
_entry.id   AF-A0A8J8EZX2-F1
#
_cell.length_a   1.000
_cell.length_b   1.000
_cell.length_c   1.000
_cell.angle_alpha   90.00
_cell.angle_beta   90.00
_cell.angle_gamma   90.00
#
_symmetry.space_group_name_H-M   'P 1'
#
loop_
_entity.id
_entity.type
_entity.pdbx_description
1 polymer ?
#
loop_
_entity_poly.entity_id
_entity_poly.type
_entity_poly.pdbx_seq_one_letter_code
_entity_poly.pdbx_strand_id
1 'polypeptide(L)'
;MNEGQNVIVKAVIYSVEKANPTLKSLLELHLKTTTGQGFELAYNDPQRFKDAVSKLFGEYSARLLEMLIISYFKEKAGLSEDVNSLEELVEYIKRIYR
;
A
#
# COMPACT_ATOMS: atom_id res chain seq x y z
N MET A 1 5.57 -15.24 3.37
CA MET A 1 4.47 -14.26 3.28
C MET A 1 3.17 -15.03 3.33
N ASN A 2 2.19 -14.57 4.10
CA ASN A 2 0.83 -15.14 4.03
C ASN A 2 0.10 -14.58 2.79
N GLU A 3 -1.04 -15.18 2.43
CA GLU A 3 -1.78 -14.80 1.22
C GLU A 3 -2.27 -13.34 1.27
N GLY A 4 -2.81 -12.89 2.41
CA GLY A 4 -3.25 -11.51 2.59
C GLY A 4 -2.14 -10.48 2.38
N GLN A 5 -0.95 -10.76 2.89
CA GLN A 5 0.25 -9.93 2.67
C GLN A 5 0.65 -9.88 1.20
N ASN A 6 0.64 -11.03 0.51
CA ASN A 6 0.93 -11.08 -0.92
C ASN A 6 -0.06 -10.24 -1.74
N VAL A 7 -1.35 -10.28 -1.39
CA VAL A 7 -2.39 -9.52 -2.08
C VAL A 7 -2.18 -8.01 -1.90
N ILE A 8 -1.96 -7.53 -0.66
CA ILE A 8 -1.66 -6.11 -0.41
C ILE A 8 -0.40 -5.67 -1.15
N VAL A 9 0.70 -6.42 -1.02
CA VAL A 9 1.97 -6.04 -1.64
C VAL A 9 1.86 -5.93 -3.16
N LYS A 10 1.21 -6.91 -3.81
CA LYS A 10 0.99 -6.86 -5.26
C LYS A 10 0.15 -5.67 -5.69
N ALA A 11 -0.91 -5.36 -4.96
CA ALA A 11 -1.76 -4.22 -5.26
C ALA A 11 -1.02 -2.88 -5.09
N VAL A 12 -0.23 -2.73 -4.01
CA VAL A 12 0.60 -1.54 -3.81
C VAL A 12 1.60 -1.38 -4.93
N ILE A 13 2.36 -2.44 -5.25
CA ILE A 13 3.33 -2.41 -6.36
C ILE A 13 2.66 -2.04 -7.67
N TYR A 14 1.52 -2.67 -7.98
CA TYR A 14 0.78 -2.39 -9.20
C TYR A 14 0.30 -0.94 -9.26
N SER A 15 -0.25 -0.40 -8.17
CA SER A 15 -0.70 1.00 -8.10
C SER A 15 0.45 1.99 -8.27
N VAL A 16 1.62 1.71 -7.68
CA VAL A 16 2.82 2.54 -7.84
C VAL A 16 3.35 2.48 -9.28
N GLU A 17 3.44 1.29 -9.86
CA GLU A 17 3.87 1.09 -11.27
C GLU A 17 2.92 1.80 -12.24
N LYS A 18 1.61 1.72 -12.00
CA LYS A 18 0.60 2.41 -12.82
C LYS A 18 0.72 3.93 -12.74
N ALA A 19 1.09 4.46 -11.57
CA ALA A 19 1.31 5.89 -11.41
C ALA A 19 2.57 6.34 -12.17
N ASN A 20 3.69 5.65 -11.98
CA ASN A 20 4.92 5.81 -12.77
C ASN A 20 5.90 4.65 -12.47
N PRO A 21 6.38 3.90 -13.48
CA PRO A 21 7.28 2.76 -13.28
C PRO A 21 8.56 3.07 -12.48
N THR A 22 9.10 4.28 -12.62
CA THR A 22 10.31 4.72 -11.90
C THR A 22 10.04 4.92 -10.41
N LEU A 23 8.80 5.25 -10.01
CA LEU A 23 8.44 5.45 -8.61
C LEU A 23 8.56 4.16 -7.80
N LYS A 24 8.33 2.99 -8.40
CA LYS A 24 8.45 1.72 -7.69
C LYS A 24 9.85 1.54 -7.12
N SER A 25 10.87 1.66 -7.96
CA SER A 25 12.27 1.45 -7.54
C SER A 25 12.71 2.49 -6.52
N LEU A 26 12.28 3.73 -6.69
CA LEU A 26 12.59 4.82 -5.74
C LEU A 26 11.93 4.59 -4.38
N LEU A 27 10.64 4.26 -4.37
CA LEU A 27 9.89 4.03 -3.14
C LEU A 27 10.39 2.79 -2.41
N GLU A 28 10.66 1.69 -3.12
CA GLU A 28 11.25 0.47 -2.54
C GLU A 28 12.61 0.75 -1.89
N LEU A 29 13.48 1.53 -2.55
CA LEU A 29 14.77 1.95 -1.98
C LEU A 29 14.57 2.81 -0.74
N HIS A 30 13.65 3.77 -0.78
CA HIS A 30 13.35 4.64 0.35
C HIS A 30 12.81 3.86 1.56
N LEU A 31 11.86 2.94 1.35
CA LEU A 31 11.30 2.10 2.41
C LEU A 31 12.41 1.27 3.06
N LYS A 32 13.24 0.59 2.25
CA LYS A 32 14.34 -0.24 2.75
C LYS A 32 15.35 0.56 3.57
N THR A 33 15.72 1.74 3.10
CA THR A 33 16.74 2.59 3.76
C THR A 33 16.22 3.26 5.04
N THR A 34 14.93 3.60 5.11
CA THR A 34 14.36 4.33 6.26
C THR A 34 13.66 3.44 7.28
N THR A 35 13.18 2.27 6.88
CA THR A 35 12.38 1.38 7.73
C THR A 35 12.96 -0.01 7.91
N GLY A 36 13.91 -0.41 7.06
CA GLY A 36 14.45 -1.78 7.00
C GLY A 36 13.56 -2.79 6.27
N GLN A 37 12.41 -2.34 5.72
CA GLN A 37 11.42 -3.18 5.05
C GLN A 37 11.07 -2.59 3.67
N GLY A 38 10.65 -3.42 2.74
CA GLY A 38 10.12 -3.00 1.42
C GLY A 38 8.61 -2.79 1.45
N PHE A 39 7.95 -3.00 0.31
CA PHE A 39 6.49 -2.88 0.17
C PHE A 39 5.68 -3.74 1.15
N GLU A 40 6.25 -4.80 1.73
CA GLU A 40 5.60 -5.57 2.79
C GLU A 40 5.23 -4.75 4.03
N LEU A 41 5.88 -3.60 4.23
CA LEU A 41 5.52 -2.66 5.28
C LEU A 41 4.06 -2.21 5.17
N ALA A 42 3.52 -2.08 3.96
CA ALA A 42 2.14 -1.67 3.75
C ALA A 42 1.12 -2.63 4.41
N TYR A 43 1.45 -3.91 4.58
CA TYR A 43 0.61 -4.88 5.29
C TYR A 43 0.98 -5.01 6.77
N ASN A 44 2.27 -4.97 7.08
CA ASN A 44 2.77 -5.16 8.44
C ASN A 44 2.43 -3.98 9.35
N ASP A 45 2.61 -2.76 8.84
CA ASP A 45 2.42 -1.48 9.52
C ASP A 45 1.99 -0.40 8.50
N PRO A 46 0.70 -0.39 8.11
CA PRO A 46 0.17 0.53 7.09
C PRO A 46 0.38 2.02 7.43
N GLN A 47 0.34 2.39 8.71
CA GLN A 47 0.58 3.76 9.14
C GLN A 47 2.05 4.15 8.89
N ARG A 48 3.00 3.30 9.30
CA ARG A 48 4.42 3.57 9.07
C ARG A 48 4.79 3.58 7.59
N PHE A 49 4.11 2.78 6.77
CA PHE A 49 4.22 2.87 5.31
C PHE A 49 3.78 4.24 4.79
N LYS A 50 2.59 4.73 5.20
CA LYS A 50 2.08 6.06 4.81
C LYS A 50 3.03 7.18 5.25
N ASP A 51 3.58 7.09 6.45
CA ASP A 51 4.53 8.07 6.95
C ASP A 51 5.82 8.10 6.12
N ALA A 52 6.32 6.94 5.69
CA ALA A 52 7.49 6.86 4.81
C ALA A 52 7.19 7.43 3.41
N VAL A 53 6.03 7.09 2.82
CA VAL A 53 5.60 7.67 1.54
C VAL A 53 5.45 9.19 1.65
N SER A 54 4.88 9.68 2.75
CA SER A 54 4.72 11.12 3.02
C SER A 54 6.06 11.84 3.15
N LYS A 55 7.05 11.23 3.81
CA LYS A 55 8.41 11.78 3.90
C LYS A 55 9.10 11.87 2.54
N LEU A 56 8.79 10.97 1.61
CA LEU A 56 9.41 10.95 0.29
C LEU A 56 8.72 11.90 -0.70
N PHE A 57 7.39 11.94 -0.72
CA PHE A 57 6.61 12.62 -1.76
C PHE A 57 5.70 13.74 -1.25
N GLY A 58 5.63 13.96 0.06
CA GLY A 58 4.70 14.87 0.74
C GLY A 58 3.36 14.22 1.07
N GLU A 59 2.64 14.81 2.02
CA GLU A 59 1.36 14.30 2.55
C GLU A 59 0.28 14.17 1.47
N TYR A 60 0.15 15.17 0.60
CA TYR A 60 -0.83 15.14 -0.49
C TYR A 60 -0.59 13.96 -1.44
N SER A 61 0.66 13.74 -1.84
CA SER A 61 1.03 12.64 -2.72
C SER A 61 0.82 11.28 -2.05
N ALA A 62 1.12 11.18 -0.75
CA ALA A 62 0.87 9.97 0.03
C ALA A 62 -0.63 9.65 0.08
N ARG A 63 -1.48 10.65 0.29
CA ARG A 63 -2.94 10.47 0.29
C ARG A 63 -3.46 10.05 -1.09
N LEU A 64 -2.93 10.62 -2.17
CA LEU A 64 -3.28 10.20 -3.54
C LEU A 64 -2.89 8.74 -3.81
N LEU A 65 -1.70 8.32 -3.38
CA LEU A 65 -1.26 6.93 -3.53
C LEU A 65 -2.16 5.97 -2.73
N GLU A 66 -2.50 6.33 -1.49
CA GLU A 66 -3.45 5.57 -0.67
C GLU A 66 -4.79 5.40 -1.37
N MET A 67 -5.35 6.47 -1.92
CA MET A 67 -6.61 6.42 -2.69
C MET A 67 -6.49 5.52 -3.93
N LEU A 68 -5.36 5.55 -4.65
CA LEU A 68 -5.12 4.67 -5.80
C LEU A 68 -5.08 3.20 -5.40
N ILE A 69 -4.45 2.88 -4.27
CA ILE A 69 -4.41 1.52 -3.73
C ILE A 69 -5.83 1.06 -3.39
N ILE A 70 -6.60 1.87 -2.66
CA ILE A 70 -7.98 1.55 -2.28
C ILE A 70 -8.87 1.39 -3.53
N SER A 71 -8.77 2.29 -4.52
CA SER A 71 -9.54 2.20 -5.77
C SER A 71 -9.24 0.92 -6.54
N TYR A 72 -7.97 0.51 -6.59
CA TYR A 72 -7.59 -0.75 -7.21
C TYR A 72 -8.29 -1.94 -6.55
N PHE A 73 -8.37 -1.99 -5.21
CA PHE A 73 -9.10 -3.04 -4.53
C PHE A 73 -10.62 -2.97 -4.77
N LYS A 74 -11.20 -1.76 -4.83
CA LYS A 74 -12.64 -1.59 -5.11
C LYS A 74 -12.99 -2.13 -6.49
N GLU A 75 -12.18 -1.81 -7.49
CA GLU A 75 -12.41 -2.22 -8.88
C GLU A 75 -12.07 -3.68 -9.17
N LYS A 76 -11.02 -4.24 -8.53
CA LYS A 76 -10.46 -5.54 -8.92
C LYS A 76 -10.73 -6.66 -7.92
N ALA A 77 -10.85 -6.34 -6.64
CA ALA A 77 -11.02 -7.35 -5.59
C ALA A 77 -12.46 -7.43 -5.05
N GLY A 78 -13.37 -6.57 -5.51
CA GLY A 78 -14.77 -6.58 -5.08
C GLY A 78 -14.92 -6.26 -3.60
N LEU A 79 -14.29 -5.17 -3.13
CA LEU A 79 -14.52 -4.65 -1.78
C LEU A 79 -16.01 -4.42 -1.55
N SER A 80 -16.60 -5.19 -0.63
CA SER A 80 -18.00 -5.04 -0.21
C SER A 80 -18.17 -4.03 0.93
N GLU A 81 -17.08 -3.67 1.61
CA GLU A 81 -17.06 -2.69 2.69
C GLU A 81 -16.49 -1.34 2.20
N ASP A 82 -17.03 -0.25 2.73
CA ASP A 82 -16.49 1.09 2.52
C ASP A 82 -15.20 1.28 3.32
N VAL A 83 -14.08 1.08 2.62
CA VAL A 83 -12.73 1.32 3.12
C VAL A 83 -12.24 2.71 2.70
N ASN A 84 -11.74 3.49 3.65
CA ASN A 84 -11.31 4.89 3.48
C ASN A 84 -9.83 5.16 3.82
N SER A 85 -9.15 4.13 4.34
CA SER A 85 -7.75 4.19 4.72
C SER A 85 -7.01 2.88 4.40
N LEU A 86 -5.68 2.95 4.27
CA LEU A 86 -4.85 1.75 4.05
C LEU A 86 -4.92 0.80 5.27
N GLU A 87 -5.06 1.36 6.47
CA GLU A 87 -5.23 0.63 7.72
C GLU A 87 -6.51 -0.23 7.67
N GLU A 88 -7.65 0.38 7.35
CA GLU A 88 -8.92 -0.32 7.17
C GLU A 88 -8.84 -1.40 6.08
N LEU A 89 -8.15 -1.10 4.97
CA LEU A 89 -7.94 -2.06 3.89
C LEU A 89 -7.19 -3.29 4.36
N VAL A 90 -6.09 -3.08 5.10
CA VAL A 90 -5.26 -4.17 5.63
C VAL A 90 -6.04 -4.99 6.65
N GLU A 91 -6.82 -4.35 7.52
CA GLU A 91 -7.70 -5.05 8.46
C GLU A 91 -8.74 -5.91 7.75
N TYR A 92 -9.40 -5.37 6.72
CA TYR A 92 -10.35 -6.11 5.90
C TYR A 92 -9.70 -7.35 5.27
N ILE A 93 -8.52 -7.19 4.65
CA ILE A 93 -7.79 -8.31 4.05
C ILE A 93 -7.37 -9.35 5.10
N LYS A 94 -6.95 -8.93 6.30
CA LYS A 94 -6.64 -9.85 7.41
C LYS A 94 -7.86 -10.68 7.85
N ARG A 95 -9.08 -10.14 7.74
CA ARG A 95 -10.32 -10.88 8.08
C ARG A 95 -10.65 -11.94 7.03
N ILE A 96 -10.37 -11.68 5.76
CA ILE A 96 -10.64 -12.63 4.65
C ILE A 96 -9.65 -13.81 4.69
N TYR A 97 -8.36 -13.50 4.79
CA TYR A 97 -7.28 -14.49 4.66
C TYR A 97 -6.78 -15.00 6.02
N ARG A 98 -7.70 -15.22 6.97
CA ARG A 98 -7.41 -15.69 8.33
C ARG A 98 -6.36 -16.80 8.40
#